data_AF-G3E3D3-F1
#
_entry.id   AF-G3E3D3-F1
#
_cell.length_a   1.000
_cell.length_b   1.000
_cell.length_c   1.000
_cell.angle_alpha   90.00
_cell.angle_beta   90.00
_cell.angle_gamma   90.00
#
_symmetry.space_group_name_H-M   'P 1'
#
loop_
_entity.id
_entity.type
_entity.pdbx_description
1 polymer ?
#
loop_
_entity_poly.entity_id
_entity_poly.type
_entity_poly.pdbx_seq_one_letter_code
_entity_poly.pdbx_strand_id
1 'polypeptide(L)' 'LRPGTVFKEVWQVNVKPKGLGQTKNLTGVYRLCLSSKAIHLVKLNSEVPSVHLQLMNIRRCGHSENFFFIEVGRSA' A
#
# COMPACT_ATOMS: atom_id res chain seq x y z
N LEU A 1 5.89 -8.60 9.67
CA LEU A 1 5.02 -9.29 8.68
C LEU A 1 4.43 -10.54 9.32
N ARG A 2 3.22 -10.97 8.99
CA ARG A 2 2.68 -12.23 9.58
C ARG A 2 3.50 -13.42 9.05
N PRO A 3 3.99 -14.32 9.90
CA PRO A 3 4.70 -15.53 9.46
C PRO A 3 3.86 -16.28 8.42
N GLY A 4 4.48 -16.67 7.29
CA GLY A 4 3.79 -17.33 6.17
C GLY A 4 3.10 -16.40 5.16
N THR A 5 3.22 -15.07 5.29
CA THR A 5 2.73 -14.16 4.25
C THR A 5 3.62 -14.25 3.02
N VAL A 6 3.12 -14.89 1.97
CA VAL A 6 3.76 -14.91 0.65
C VAL A 6 3.24 -13.76 -0.17
N PHE A 7 4.14 -12.88 -0.61
CA PHE A 7 3.81 -11.87 -1.60
C PHE A 7 3.84 -12.48 -2.98
N LYS A 8 2.77 -12.26 -3.74
CA LYS A 8 2.70 -12.61 -5.15
C LYS A 8 3.50 -11.63 -5.98
N GLU A 9 3.34 -10.36 -5.66
CA GLU A 9 3.95 -9.25 -6.40
C GLU A 9 4.46 -8.19 -5.44
N VAL A 10 5.55 -7.53 -5.81
CA VAL A 10 6.16 -6.44 -5.05
C VAL A 10 6.59 -5.34 -6.00
N TRP A 11 6.04 -4.14 -5.80
CA TRP A 11 6.41 -2.95 -6.59
C TRP A 11 7.05 -1.89 -5.72
N GLN A 12 8.19 -1.36 -6.17
CA GLN A 12 8.73 -0.15 -5.57
C GLN A 12 7.95 1.06 -6.11
N VAL A 13 7.42 1.87 -5.21
CA VAL A 13 6.57 3.03 -5.53
C VAL A 13 7.01 4.26 -4.74
N ASN A 14 6.74 5.44 -5.29
CA ASN A 14 6.91 6.70 -4.57
C ASN A 14 5.53 7.23 -4.13
N VAL A 15 5.26 7.19 -2.83
CA VAL A 15 4.00 7.64 -2.24
C VAL A 15 4.00 9.16 -2.17
N LYS A 16 3.01 9.76 -2.84
CA LYS A 16 2.84 11.22 -2.90
C LYS A 16 2.08 11.73 -1.67
N PRO A 17 2.32 13.00 -1.25
CA PRO A 17 1.59 13.67 -0.16
C PRO A 17 0.16 14.04 -0.58
N LYS A 18 -0.68 13.05 -0.91
CA LYS A 18 -2.09 13.23 -1.28
C LYS A 18 -2.98 12.29 -0.47
N GLY A 19 -4.12 12.79 -0.01
CA GLY A 19 -5.08 12.02 0.80
C GLY A 19 -4.40 11.39 2.03
N LEU A 20 -4.51 10.07 2.16
CA LEU A 20 -3.87 9.31 3.24
C LEU A 20 -2.35 9.48 3.30
N GLY A 21 -1.69 9.73 2.17
CA GLY A 21 -0.24 10.02 2.14
C GLY A 21 0.12 11.21 3.02
N GLN A 22 -0.70 12.27 3.00
CA GLN A 22 -0.50 13.45 3.84
C GLN A 22 -0.99 13.18 5.27
N THR A 23 -2.23 12.72 5.45
CA THR A 23 -2.86 12.59 6.78
C THR A 23 -2.17 11.57 7.69
N LYS A 24 -1.55 10.53 7.11
CA LYS A 24 -0.82 9.48 7.84
C LYS A 24 0.70 9.63 7.72
N ASN A 25 1.18 10.73 7.14
CA ASN A 25 2.61 11.00 6.91
C ASN A 25 3.33 9.83 6.18
N LEU A 26 2.66 9.27 5.17
CA LEU A 26 3.17 8.21 4.31
C LEU A 26 3.66 8.85 3.01
N THR A 27 4.94 9.24 2.97
CA THR A 27 5.54 9.91 1.80
C THR A 27 6.93 9.38 1.51
N GLY A 28 7.31 9.35 0.23
CA GLY A 28 8.62 8.89 -0.23
C GLY A 28 8.60 7.45 -0.76
N VAL A 29 9.74 6.76 -0.71
CA VAL A 29 9.93 5.46 -1.36
C VAL A 29 9.43 4.31 -0.47
N TYR A 30 8.52 3.50 -1.01
CA TYR A 30 7.92 2.33 -0.37
C TYR A 30 7.95 1.13 -1.32
N ARG A 31 7.76 -0.05 -0.73
CA ARG A 31 7.37 -1.27 -1.43
C ARG A 31 5.89 -1.52 -1.18
N LEU A 32 5.12 -1.62 -2.26
CA LEU A 32 3.75 -2.09 -2.27
C LEU A 32 3.78 -3.60 -2.50
N CYS A 33 3.51 -4.37 -1.45
CA CYS A 33 3.58 -5.83 -1.48
C CYS A 33 2.17 -6.40 -1.52
N LEU A 34 1.82 -7.09 -2.60
CA LEU A 34 0.52 -7.72 -2.79
C LEU A 34 0.59 -9.20 -2.41
N SER A 35 -0.32 -9.63 -1.55
CA SER A 35 -0.58 -11.04 -1.23
C SER A 35 -1.93 -11.48 -1.83
N SER A 36 -2.37 -12.71 -1.56
CA SER A 36 -3.69 -13.18 -1.99
C SER A 36 -4.87 -12.45 -1.33
N LYS A 37 -4.67 -11.80 -0.17
CA LYS A 37 -5.77 -11.20 0.63
C LYS A 37 -5.53 -9.76 1.08
N ALA A 38 -4.30 -9.25 0.95
CA ALA A 38 -3.94 -7.93 1.46
C ALA A 38 -2.82 -7.27 0.64
N ILE A 39 -2.79 -5.94 0.73
CA ILE A 39 -1.68 -5.08 0.33
C ILE A 39 -0.96 -4.60 1.59
N HIS A 40 0.36 -4.64 1.55
CA HIS A 40 1.22 -4.06 2.57
C HIS A 40 2.03 -2.94 1.96
N LEU A 41 2.14 -1.82 2.68
CA LEU A 41 3.01 -0.72 2.29
C LEU A 41 4.18 -0.66 3.27
N VAL A 42 5.36 -1.01 2.79
CA VAL A 42 6.58 -1.13 3.61
C VAL A 42 7.57 -0.06 3.19
N LYS A 43 7.97 0.83 4.11
CA LYS A 43 8.95 1.88 3.79
C LYS A 43 10.28 1.23 3.39
N LEU A 44 10.97 1.80 2.40
CA LEU A 44 12.32 1.34 2.07
C LEU A 44 13.21 1.43 3.33
N ASN A 45 14.03 0.41 3.58
CA ASN A 45 14.83 0.25 4.80
C ASN A 45 14.04 0.00 6.09
N SER A 46 12.76 -0.35 5.99
CA SER A 46 11.96 -0.84 7.12
C SER A 46 11.54 -2.29 6.91
N GLU A 47 11.50 -3.04 8.00
CA GLU A 47 10.96 -4.42 8.05
C GLU A 47 9.49 -4.44 8.51
N VAL A 48 9.00 -3.30 9.01
CA VAL A 48 7.64 -3.16 9.53
C VAL A 48 6.75 -2.48 8.48
N PRO A 49 5.62 -3.09 8.09
CA PRO A 49 4.68 -2.44 7.19
C PRO A 49 4.06 -1.21 7.87
N SER A 50 4.12 -0.07 7.21
CA SER A 50 3.45 1.16 7.64
C SER A 50 1.94 1.11 7.41
N VAL A 51 1.50 0.33 6.43
CA VAL A 51 0.08 0.06 6.15
C VAL A 51 -0.12 -1.43 5.90
N HIS A 52 -1.21 -1.97 6.41
CA HIS A 52 -1.74 -3.29 6.08
C HIS A 52 -3.21 -3.13 5.71
N LEU A 53 -3.54 -3.37 4.44
CA LEU A 53 -4.85 -3.13 3.87
C LEU A 53 -5.39 -4.44 3.31
N GLN A 54 -6.53 -4.89 3.83
CA GLN A 54 -7.20 -6.05 3.25
C GLN A 54 -7.80 -5.67 1.88
N LEU A 55 -7.68 -6.57 0.90
CA LEU A 55 -8.19 -6.32 -0.46
C LEU A 55 -9.70 -6.04 -0.45
N MET A 56 -10.44 -6.67 0.46
CA MET A 56 -11.89 -6.44 0.63
C MET A 56 -12.26 -5.01 1.07
N ASN A 57 -11.30 -4.26 1.64
CA ASN A 57 -11.52 -2.88 2.07
C ASN A 57 -11.21 -1.87 0.94
N ILE A 58 -10.73 -2.31 -0.22
CA ILE A 58 -10.47 -1.44 -1.38
C ILE A 58 -11.78 -1.23 -2.14
N ARG A 59 -12.22 0.03 -2.25
CA ARG A 59 -13.42 0.38 -3.03
C ARG A 59 -13.12 0.41 -4.52
N ARG A 60 -11.98 1.00 -4.87
CA ARG A 60 -11.49 1.09 -6.25
C ARG A 60 -9.99 1.30 -6.25
N CYS A 61 -9.34 0.81 -7.30
CA CYS A 61 -7.99 1.19 -7.67
C CYS A 61 -7.98 1.56 -9.15
N GLY A 62 -6.97 2.31 -9.57
CA GLY A 62 -6.86 2.75 -10.94
C GLY A 62 -5.52 3.41 -11.19
N HIS A 63 -5.29 3.79 -12.44
CA HIS A 63 -4.11 4.53 -12.84
C HIS A 63 -4.50 5.71 -13.72
N SER A 64 -3.66 6.73 -13.70
CA SER A 64 -3.68 7.86 -14.62
C SER A 64 -2.23 8.23 -14.90
N GLU A 65 -1.82 8.11 -16.16
CA GLU A 65 -0.42 8.24 -16.57
C GLU A 65 0.50 7.35 -15.70
N ASN A 66 1.47 7.97 -15.03
CA ASN A 66 2.45 7.30 -14.15
C ASN A 66 1.99 7.21 -12.69
N PHE A 67 0.74 7.54 -12.39
CA PHE A 67 0.18 7.48 -11.05
C PHE A 67 -0.76 6.30 -10.91
N PHE A 68 -0.55 5.50 -9.87
CA PHE A 68 -1.49 4.51 -9.39
C PHE A 68 -2.16 5.00 -8.11
N PHE A 69 -3.46 4.77 -7.95
CA PHE A 69 -4.21 5.14 -6.75
C PHE A 69 -5.03 3.96 -6.22
N ILE A 70 -5.20 3.95 -4.90
CA ILE A 70 -6.09 3.04 -4.17
C ILE A 70 -7.01 3.91 -3.30
N GLU A 71 -8.30 3.79 -3.52
CA GLU A 71 -9.32 4.36 -2.64
C GLU A 71 -9.84 3.27 -1.71
N VAL A 72 -9.75 3.51 -0.41
CA VAL A 72 -10.15 2.57 0.63
C VAL A 72 -11.49 2.95 1.24
N GLY A 73 -12.24 1.95 1.68
CA GLY A 73 -13.52 2.12 2.38
C GLY A 73 -13.36 2.50 3.85
N ARG A 74 -14.48 2.73 4.52
CA ARG A 74 -14.53 3.11 5.95
C ARG A 74 -14.07 2.01 6.90
N SER A 75 -14.02 0.77 6.42
CA SER A 75 -13.57 -0.41 7.17
C SER A 75 -12.05 -0.62 7.13
N ALA A 76 -11.32 0.29 6.47
CA ALA A 76 -9.86 0.30 6.38
C ALA A 76 -9.20 1.07 7.52
#